data_AF-A0A6M8PNA0-F1
#
_entry.id   AF-A0A6M8PNA0-F1
#
_cell.length_a   1.000
_cell.length_b   1.000
_cell.length_c   1.000
_cell.angle_alpha   90.00
_cell.angle_beta   90.00
_cell.angle_gamma   90.00
#
_symmetry.space_group_name_H-M   'P 1'
#
loop_
_entity.id
_entity.type
_entity.pdbx_description
1 polymer ?
#
loop_
_entity_poly.entity_id
_entity_poly.type
_entity_poly.pdbx_seq_one_letter_code
_entity_poly.pdbx_strand_id
1 'polypeptide(L)' 'MFRVRFYNENLIIGYVSGRIRHSFIRILPGDKVKMEVNHFDSSGGRIIYRPRNKNSND' A
#
# COMPACT_ATOMS: atom_id res chain seq x y z
N MET A 1 10.12 -3.29 -3.95
CA MET A 1 9.91 -1.89 -3.54
C MET A 1 8.87 -1.31 -4.49
N PHE A 2 7.86 -0.60 -4.00
CA PHE A 2 6.77 -0.04 -4.81
C PHE A 2 6.72 1.47 -4.63
N ARG A 3 6.41 2.22 -5.69
CA ARG A 3 6.08 3.65 -5.58
C ARG A 3 4.58 3.76 -5.32
N VAL A 4 4.21 4.42 -4.24
CA VAL A 4 2.81 4.59 -3.86
C VAL A 4 2.50 6.08 -3.90
N ARG A 5 1.43 6.44 -4.62
CA ARG A 5 0.91 7.82 -4.65
C ARG A 5 -0.11 7.99 -3.54
N PHE A 6 0.13 8.91 -2.63
CA PHE A 6 -0.86 9.33 -1.64
C PHE A 6 -1.90 10.25 -2.26
N TYR A 7 -3.02 10.45 -1.57
CA TYR A 7 -4.08 11.36 -2.00
C TYR A 7 -3.58 12.79 -2.22
N ASN A 8 -2.58 13.21 -1.44
CA ASN A 8 -1.95 14.53 -1.51
C ASN A 8 -0.88 14.61 -2.61
N GLU A 9 -0.95 13.74 -3.62
CA GLU A 9 -0.04 13.65 -4.78
C GLU A 9 1.43 13.30 -4.50
N ASN A 10 1.83 13.25 -3.24
CA ASN A 10 3.17 12.81 -2.84
C ASN A 10 3.42 11.35 -3.20
N LEU A 11 4.56 11.11 -3.82
CA LEU A 11 5.07 9.78 -4.15
C LEU A 11 6.03 9.32 -3.05
N ILE A 12 5.68 8.21 -2.41
CA ILE A 12 6.46 7.66 -1.31
C ILE A 12 6.93 6.25 -1.64
N ILE A 13 8.05 5.84 -1.02
CA ILE A 13 8.61 4.51 -1.23
C ILE A 13 7.97 3.51 -0.27
N GLY A 14 7.37 2.47 -0.84
CA GLY A 14 6.71 1.41 -0.10
C GLY A 14 7.45 0.09 -0.09
N TYR A 15 7.69 -0.40 1.12
CA TYR A 15 8.20 -1.73 1.36
C TYR A 15 7.05 -2.67 1.72
N VAL A 16 7.10 -3.86 1.14
CA VAL A 16 6.13 -4.91 1.42
C VAL A 16 6.40 -5.47 2.81
N SER A 17 5.39 -5.49 3.68
CA SER A 17 5.52 -6.14 4.98
C SER A 17 5.71 -7.65 4.83
N GLY A 18 6.38 -8.28 5.80
CA GLY A 18 6.52 -9.74 5.85
C GLY A 18 5.16 -10.45 5.82
N ARG A 19 4.12 -9.86 6.42
CA ARG A 19 2.75 -10.40 6.39
C ARG A 19 2.22 -10.53 4.97
N ILE A 20 2.36 -9.51 4.12
CA ILE A 20 1.93 -9.56 2.71
C ILE A 20 2.69 -10.65 1.96
N ARG A 21 4.01 -10.80 2.21
CA ARG A 21 4.83 -11.85 1.59
C ARG A 21 4.36 -13.25 2.00
N HIS A 22 4.13 -13.47 3.30
CA HIS A 22 3.63 -14.75 3.83
C HIS A 22 2.21 -15.08 3.36
N SER A 23 1.34 -14.07 3.20
CA SER A 23 -0.02 -14.26 2.71
C SER A 23 -0.10 -14.38 1.17
N PHE A 24 1.03 -14.38 0.46
CA PHE A 24 1.10 -14.44 -1.01
C PHE A 24 0.21 -13.39 -1.71
N ILE A 25 -0.01 -12.24 -1.08
CA ILE A 25 -0.84 -11.18 -1.64
C ILE A 25 -0.05 -10.48 -2.74
N ARG A 26 -0.48 -10.65 -3.99
CA ARG A 26 0.09 -9.95 -5.15
C ARG A 26 -0.46 -8.53 -5.22
N ILE A 27 0.46 -7.56 -5.35
CA ILE A 27 0.17 -6.15 -5.54
C ILE A 27 0.52 -5.80 -6.99
N LEU A 28 -0.44 -5.24 -7.71
CA LEU A 28 -0.27 -4.79 -9.09
C LEU A 28 -0.32 -3.25 -9.16
N PRO A 29 0.27 -2.62 -10.19
CA PRO A 29 0.09 -1.20 -10.44
C PRO A 29 -1.41 -0.86 -10.57
N GLY A 30 -1.85 0.20 -9.89
CA GLY A 30 -3.26 0.60 -9.84
C GLY A 30 -4.06 0.01 -8.68
N ASP A 31 -3.51 -0.96 -7.94
CA ASP A 31 -4.14 -1.45 -6.73
C ASP A 31 -4.12 -0.40 -5.61
N LYS A 32 -5.26 -0.26 -4.93
CA LYS A 32 -5.32 0.47 -3.67
C LYS A 32 -4.70 -0.37 -2.57
N VAL A 33 -3.78 0.21 -1.82
CA VAL A 33 -3.09 -0.45 -0.71
C VAL A 33 -3.15 0.41 0.55
N LYS A 34 -3.24 -0.24 1.71
CA LYS A 34 -3.11 0.42 3.01
C LYS A 34 -1.66 0.33 3.45
N MET A 35 -1.12 1.48 3.83
CA MET A 35 0.26 1.64 4.23
C MET A 35 0.34 2.33 5.58
N GLU A 36 1.30 1.94 6.39
CA GLU A 36 1.72 2.66 7.59
C GLU A 36 2.93 3.52 7.24
N VAL A 37 2.85 4.81 7.57
CA VAL A 37 3.92 5.79 7.43
C VAL A 37 4.26 6.32 8.81
N ASN A 38 5.51 6.71 9.03
CA ASN A 38 5.90 7.35 10.27
C ASN A 38 5.35 8.78 10.27
N HIS A 39 4.88 9.27 11.42
CA HIS A 39 4.35 10.62 11.56
C HIS A 39 5.42 11.69 11.29
N PHE A 40 6.69 11.37 11.55
CA PHE A 40 7.81 12.30 11.44
C PHE A 40 8.56 12.22 10.11
N ASP A 41 8.46 11.08 9.39
CA ASP A 41 9.13 10.88 8.11
C ASP A 41 8.16 10.21 7.13
N SER A 42 7.75 10.99 6.12
CA SER A 42 6.86 10.55 5.04
C SER A 42 7.62 10.04 3.82
N SER A 43 8.95 9.95 3.87
CA SER A 43 9.77 9.51 2.72
C SER A 43 9.53 8.04 2.35
N GLY A 44 9.11 7.24 3.33
CA GLY A 44 8.84 5.82 3.14
C GLY A 44 7.76 5.27 4.07
N GLY A 45 7.23 4.10 3.70
CA GLY A 45 6.23 3.42 4.50
C GLY A 45 6.19 1.91 4.26
N ARG A 46 5.39 1.24 5.09
CA ARG A 46 5.21 -0.21 5.08
C ARG A 46 3.82 -0.58 4.61
N ILE A 47 3.74 -1.37 3.54
CA ILE A 47 2.48 -1.87 3.00
C ILE A 47 1.99 -3.02 3.88
N ILE A 48 0.90 -2.79 4.59
CA ILE A 48 0.34 -3.75 5.55
C ILE A 48 -0.78 -4.60 4.95
N TYR A 49 -1.55 -4.05 4.01
CA TYR A 49 -2.77 -4.69 3.55
C TYR A 49 -3.20 -4.21 2.16
N ARG A 50 -3.80 -5.10 1.37
CA ARG A 50 -4.50 -4.77 0.13
C ARG A 50 -6.01 -4.96 0.36
N PRO A 51 -6.83 -3.90 0.41
CA PRO A 51 -8.28 -4.04 0.46
C PRO A 51 -8.81 -4.81 -0.75
N ARG A 52 -9.67 -5.79 -0.49
CA ARG A 52 -10.47 -6.43 -1.54
C ARG A 52 -11.53 -5.43 -1.97
N ASN A 53 -11.50 -5.01 -3.22
CA ASN A 53 -12.52 -4.11 -3.76
C ASN A 53 -13.87 -4.87 -3.72
N LYS A 54 -14.74 -4.57 -2.74
CA LYS A 54 -16.14 -4.95 -2.79
C LYS A 54 -16.78 -4.00 -3.79
N ASN A 55 -16.87 -4.40 -5.05
CA ASN A 55 -17.74 -3.71 -5.99
C ASN A 55 -19.17 -3.92 -5.50
N SER A 56 -19.69 -2.97 -4.73
CA SER A 56 -21.11 -2.84 -4.43
C SER A 56 -21.79 -2.25 -5.67
N ASN A 57 -22.14 -3.14 -6.60
CA ASN A 57 -23.27 -2.91 -7.49
C ASN A 57 -24.33 -3.92 -7.06
N ASP A 58 -25.14 -3.49 -6.09
CA ASP A 58 -26.48 -4.00 -5.83
C ASP A 58 -27.40 -2.76 -5.89
#